data_AF-A0A954NYC2-F1
#
_entry.id   AF-A0A954NYC2-F1
#
_cell.length_a   1.000
_cell.length_b   1.000
_cell.length_c   1.000
_cell.angle_alpha   90.00
_cell.angle_beta   90.00
_cell.angle_gamma   90.00
#
_symmetry.space_group_name_H-M   'P 1'
#
loop_
_entity.id
_entity.type
_entity.pdbx_description
1 polymer ?
#
loop_
_entity_poly.entity_id
_entity_poly.type
_entity_poly.pdbx_seq_one_letter_code
_entity_poly.pdbx_strand_id
1 'polypeptide(L)' 'MSENSNAIQSVLHETRTFPPSEEFSKHAIISSEEQYEQMWNRAKDDPAGFWGDIAQTELDWFKMYDS' A
#
# COMPACT_ATOMS: atom_id res chain seq x y z
N MET A 1 -0.12 49.27 -0.82
CA MET A 1 -1.55 48.93 -0.76
C MET A 1 -1.79 47.63 -1.53
N SER A 2 -1.70 46.50 -0.83
CA SER A 2 -2.54 45.31 -1.00
C SER A 2 -2.02 44.29 0.01
N GLU A 3 -2.51 44.46 1.24
CA GLU A 3 -2.51 43.39 2.22
C GLU A 3 -3.57 42.38 1.78
N ASN A 4 -3.15 41.16 1.42
CA ASN A 4 -4.05 40.02 1.39
C ASN A 4 -3.70 39.14 2.58
N SER A 5 -4.43 39.40 3.64
CA SER A 5 -4.65 38.60 4.84
C SER A 5 -4.83 37.11 4.51
N ASN A 6 -3.74 36.35 4.48
CA ASN A 6 -3.82 34.92 4.73
C ASN A 6 -3.98 34.73 6.24
N ALA A 7 -5.24 34.84 6.69
CA ALA A 7 -5.66 34.48 8.02
C ALA A 7 -5.02 33.13 8.39
N ILE A 8 -4.38 33.06 9.55
CA ILE A 8 -3.71 31.87 10.06
C ILE A 8 -4.74 30.73 10.09
N GLN A 9 -4.74 29.86 9.07
CA GLN A 9 -5.43 28.58 9.11
C GLN A 9 -4.54 27.63 9.92
N SER A 10 -4.51 27.84 11.24
CA SER A 10 -3.92 26.87 12.16
C SER A 10 -4.88 25.69 12.27
N VAL A 11 -4.91 24.86 11.22
CA VAL A 11 -5.42 23.50 11.36
C VAL A 11 -4.39 22.76 12.22
N LEU A 12 -4.82 22.18 13.34
CA LEU A 12 -3.97 21.31 14.14
C LEU A 12 -3.42 20.20 13.23
N HIS A 13 -2.11 20.19 12.98
CA HIS A 13 -1.46 19.14 12.22
C HIS A 13 -1.18 17.98 13.17
N GLU A 14 -2.15 17.10 13.32
CA GLU A 14 -2.02 15.90 14.13
C GLU A 14 -1.19 14.86 13.38
N THR A 15 0.06 14.63 13.81
CA THR A 15 0.99 13.66 13.20
C THR A 15 1.01 12.32 13.93
N ARG A 16 -0.01 12.03 14.75
CA ARG A 16 -0.03 10.81 15.55
C ARG A 16 -0.24 9.60 14.65
N THR A 17 0.73 8.69 14.67
CA THR A 17 0.67 7.39 14.03
C THR A 17 0.38 6.34 15.09
N PHE A 18 -0.59 5.46 14.81
CA PHE A 18 -0.96 4.36 15.70
C PHE A 18 -0.63 3.06 14.99
N PRO A 19 0.51 2.42 15.30
CA PRO A 19 0.85 1.16 14.67
C PRO A 19 -0.15 0.08 15.08
N PRO A 20 -0.43 -0.91 14.22
CA PRO A 20 -1.20 -2.09 14.60
C PRO A 20 -0.54 -2.82 15.77
N SER A 21 -1.33 -3.51 16.58
CA SER A 21 -0.79 -4.34 17.65
C SER A 21 0.07 -5.48 17.09
N GLU A 22 1.11 -5.90 17.82
CA GLU A 22 2.01 -6.96 17.35
C GLU A 22 1.29 -8.28 17.04
N GLU A 23 0.26 -8.62 17.82
CA GLU A 23 -0.54 -9.82 17.58
C GLU A 23 -1.30 -9.73 16.26
N PHE A 24 -1.83 -8.55 15.91
CA PHE A 24 -2.51 -8.34 14.63
C PHE A 24 -1.51 -8.43 13.46
N SER A 25 -0.38 -7.73 13.56
CA SER A 25 0.64 -7.72 12.51
C SER A 25 1.20 -9.11 12.20
N LYS A 26 1.37 -9.97 13.22
CA LYS A 26 1.85 -11.37 13.02
C LYS A 26 0.88 -12.25 12.21
N HIS A 27 -0.42 -11.98 12.27
CA HIS A 27 -1.43 -12.74 11.53
C HIS A 27 -1.82 -12.07 10.20
N ALA A 28 -1.30 -10.88 9.92
CA ALA A 28 -1.55 -10.18 8.68
C ALA A 28 -0.80 -10.84 7.52
N ILE A 29 -1.41 -10.81 6.33
CA ILE A 29 -0.79 -11.27 5.06
C ILE A 29 0.51 -10.48 4.79
N ILE A 30 0.52 -9.21 5.21
CA ILE A 30 1.68 -8.34 5.18
C ILE A 30 1.96 -7.91 6.63
N SER A 31 3.01 -8.48 7.22
CA SER A 31 3.31 -8.33 8.65
C SER A 31 4.21 -7.14 8.96
N SER A 32 4.83 -6.52 7.95
CA SER A 32 5.69 -5.35 8.13
C SER A 32 5.64 -4.39 6.94
N GLU A 33 6.05 -3.14 7.19
CA GLU A 33 6.14 -2.12 6.17
C GLU A 33 7.21 -2.47 5.13
N GLU A 34 8.32 -3.10 5.53
CA GLU A 34 9.35 -3.55 4.60
C GLU A 34 8.83 -4.64 3.65
N GLN A 35 7.99 -5.55 4.15
CA GLN A 35 7.34 -6.56 3.30
C GLN A 35 6.39 -5.91 2.30
N TYR A 36 5.64 -4.89 2.73
CA TYR A 36 4.81 -4.08 1.84
C TYR A 36 5.65 -3.40 0.76
N GLU A 37 6.73 -2.72 1.14
CA GLU A 37 7.61 -2.00 0.21
C GLU A 37 8.25 -2.93 -0.83
N GLN A 38 8.72 -4.11 -0.41
CA GLN A 38 9.27 -5.10 -1.34
C GLN A 38 8.23 -5.56 -2.37
N MET A 39 7.01 -5.87 -1.89
CA MET A 39 5.93 -6.30 -2.76
C MET A 39 5.49 -5.18 -3.71
N TRP A 40 5.42 -3.95 -3.20
CA TRP A 40 5.10 -2.75 -3.99
C TRP A 40 6.16 -2.48 -5.07
N ASN A 41 7.44 -2.54 -4.73
CA ASN A 41 8.53 -2.35 -5.67
C ASN A 41 8.50 -3.42 -6.77
N ARG A 42 8.25 -4.68 -6.41
CA ARG A 42 8.06 -5.76 -7.39
C ARG A 42 6.88 -5.50 -8.32
N ALA A 43 5.72 -5.10 -7.77
CA ALA A 43 4.55 -4.78 -8.57
C ALA A 43 4.75 -3.57 -9.49
N LYS A 44 5.59 -2.62 -9.08
CA LYS A 44 5.96 -1.44 -9.87
C LYS A 44 6.95 -1.76 -10.98
N ASP A 45 7.97 -2.57 -10.70
CA ASP A 45 9.07 -2.86 -11.63
C ASP A 45 8.69 -3.95 -12.65
N ASP A 46 7.89 -4.94 -12.23
CA ASP A 46 7.35 -5.99 -13.10
C ASP A 46 5.86 -6.27 -12.79
N PRO A 47 4.96 -5.41 -13.26
CA PRO A 47 3.53 -5.59 -13.03
C PRO A 47 2.98 -6.86 -13.69
N ALA A 48 3.50 -7.25 -14.86
CA ALA A 48 3.01 -8.39 -15.60
C ALA A 48 3.35 -9.71 -14.88
N GLY A 49 4.61 -9.88 -14.46
CA GLY A 49 5.03 -11.04 -13.68
C GLY A 49 4.38 -11.07 -12.29
N PHE A 50 4.29 -9.92 -11.61
CA PHE A 50 3.66 -9.86 -10.29
C PHE A 50 2.19 -10.27 -10.31
N TRP A 51 1.38 -9.66 -11.19
CA TRP A 51 -0.04 -10.01 -11.30
C TRP A 51 -0.25 -11.38 -11.95
N GLY A 52 0.65 -11.80 -12.85
CA GLY A 52 0.60 -13.11 -13.47
C GLY A 52 0.78 -14.24 -12.46
N ASP A 53 1.73 -14.11 -11.54
CA ASP A 53 1.96 -15.06 -10.45
C ASP A 53 0.73 -15.13 -9.51
N ILE A 54 0.22 -13.99 -9.06
CA ILE A 54 -0.98 -13.93 -8.19
C ILE A 54 -2.18 -14.55 -8.88
N ALA A 55 -2.37 -14.23 -10.16
CA ALA A 55 -3.45 -14.80 -10.96
C ALA A 55 -3.35 -16.33 -11.03
N GLN A 56 -2.15 -16.90 -11.10
CA GLN A 56 -1.96 -18.35 -11.15
C GLN A 56 -2.19 -19.04 -9.80
N THR A 57 -1.87 -18.39 -8.68
CA THR A 57 -1.97 -19.00 -7.34
C THR A 57 -3.33 -18.79 -6.67
N GLU A 58 -3.94 -17.61 -6.85
CA GLU A 58 -5.14 -17.21 -6.11
C GLU A 58 -6.46 -17.42 -6.86
N LEU A 59 -6.41 -17.70 -8.17
CA LEU A 59 -7.61 -17.85 -8.99
C LEU A 59 -7.72 -19.25 -9.58
N ASP A 60 -8.89 -19.86 -9.43
CA ASP A 60 -9.24 -21.11 -10.11
C ASP A 60 -9.67 -20.84 -11.56
N TRP A 61 -8.80 -21.16 -12.51
CA TRP A 61 -9.04 -20.94 -13.94
C TRP A 61 -9.79 -22.11 -14.57
N PHE A 62 -10.94 -21.82 -15.21
CA PHE A 62 -11.57 -22.76 -16.14
C PHE A 62 -10.81 -22.86 -17.48
N LYS A 63 -10.19 -21.75 -17.90
CA LYS A 63 -9.25 -21.67 -19.01
C LYS A 63 -8.22 -20.62 -18.67
N MET A 64 -6.95 -20.99 -18.70
CA MET A 64 -5.83 -20.09 -18.40
C MET A 64 -5.79 -18.94 -19.42
N TYR A 65 -5.47 -17.73 -18.95
CA TYR A 65 -5.30 -16.56 -19.82
C TYR A 65 -4.05 -16.73 -20.71
N ASP A 66 -4.08 -16.13 -21.91
CA ASP A 66 -2.90 -16.05 -22.75
C ASP A 66 -2.01 -14.90 -22.24
N SER A 67 -0.73 -15.19 -22.02
CA SER A 67 0.25 -14.28 -21.40
C SER A 67 0.82 -13.26 -22.38
#